data_AF-A0A524DG36-F1
#
_entry.id   AF-A0A524DG36-F1
#
_cell.length_a   1.000
_cell.length_b   1.000
_cell.length_c   1.000
_cell.angle_alpha   90.00
_cell.angle_beta   90.00
_cell.angle_gamma   90.00
#
_symmetry.space_group_name_H-M   'P 1'
#
loop_
_entity.id
_entity.type
_entity.pdbx_description
1 polymer ?
#
loop_
_entity_poly.entity_id
_entity_poly.type
_entity_poly.pdbx_seq_one_letter_code
_entity_poly.pdbx_strand_id
1 'polypeptide(L)'
;MDEKKGPIPIYYKNINSKLAGKIVKKILFSVLSFTQEITEENLTGETIIPFIAEKKITFAYLFPIKDSKARGGLRQIAIVLVFDSKNREAIYENAPYLTEIVKEFANEIELKDIHDKKLSNKLLSKLEGLPRNISLDASPISKDQSGLVVTCPFCSVTKEIEIPVKVKGIKFIEHNIPKNEICEHSFTVYLDSKLNILGYQDVKVELKETKKFIEKLKSPYD
;
A
#
# COMPACT_ATOMS: atom_id res chain seq x y z
N MET A 1 16.50 12.15 -14.94
CA MET A 1 15.65 11.44 -15.94
C MET A 1 14.60 10.53 -15.29
N ASP A 2 14.84 9.91 -14.12
CA ASP A 2 13.83 9.09 -13.40
C ASP A 2 12.73 9.91 -12.70
N GLU A 3 13.04 11.10 -12.18
CA GLU A 3 12.06 11.95 -11.47
C GLU A 3 10.87 12.39 -12.36
N LYS A 4 11.03 12.42 -13.69
CA LYS A 4 9.96 12.83 -14.63
C LYS A 4 8.87 11.76 -14.82
N LYS A 5 9.14 10.49 -14.54
CA LYS A 5 8.16 9.39 -14.79
C LYS A 5 7.45 8.93 -13.51
N GLY A 6 8.03 9.23 -12.35
CA GLY A 6 7.57 8.71 -11.08
C GLY A 6 7.73 7.19 -11.00
N PRO A 7 7.17 6.55 -9.97
CA PRO A 7 7.27 5.10 -9.86
C PRO A 7 6.47 4.40 -10.95
N ILE A 8 7.04 3.32 -11.48
CA ILE A 8 6.51 2.58 -12.63
C ILE A 8 6.31 1.11 -12.28
N PRO A 9 5.17 0.50 -12.69
CA PRO A 9 5.01 -0.94 -12.57
C PRO A 9 5.94 -1.64 -13.57
N ILE A 10 6.77 -2.56 -13.08
CA ILE A 10 7.67 -3.38 -13.92
C ILE A 10 6.93 -4.60 -14.46
N TYR A 11 6.09 -5.21 -13.62
CA TYR A 11 5.26 -6.36 -13.97
C TYR A 11 3.92 -6.24 -13.25
N TYR A 12 2.86 -6.69 -13.89
CA TYR A 12 1.53 -6.82 -13.29
C TYR A 12 0.75 -7.91 -14.01
N LYS A 13 -0.16 -8.56 -13.28
CA LYS A 13 -1.01 -9.64 -13.79
C LYS A 13 -2.44 -9.43 -13.29
N ASN A 14 -3.43 -9.79 -14.11
CA ASN A 14 -4.86 -9.72 -13.79
C ASN A 14 -5.40 -8.32 -13.43
N ILE A 15 -4.66 -7.26 -13.77
CA ILE A 15 -5.09 -5.86 -13.67
C ILE A 15 -4.65 -5.12 -14.94
N ASN A 16 -5.30 -4.01 -15.28
CA ASN A 16 -4.87 -3.18 -16.41
C ASN A 16 -3.71 -2.24 -16.02
N SER A 17 -2.96 -1.79 -17.03
CA SER A 17 -1.79 -0.91 -16.87
C SER A 17 -2.10 0.39 -16.11
N LYS A 18 -3.27 0.98 -16.37
CA LYS A 18 -3.72 2.23 -15.75
C LYS A 18 -3.90 2.05 -14.24
N LEU A 19 -4.55 0.96 -13.83
CA LEU A 19 -4.75 0.61 -12.43
C LEU A 19 -3.41 0.28 -11.75
N ALA A 20 -2.56 -0.52 -12.39
CA ALA A 20 -1.23 -0.85 -11.87
C ALA A 20 -0.40 0.42 -11.60
N GLY A 21 -0.40 1.36 -12.55
CA GLY A 21 0.29 2.64 -12.40
C GLY A 21 -0.28 3.52 -11.28
N LYS A 22 -1.61 3.54 -11.10
CA LYS A 22 -2.26 4.26 -9.99
C LYS A 22 -1.85 3.66 -8.64
N ILE A 23 -1.91 2.34 -8.53
CA ILE A 23 -1.59 1.59 -7.32
C ILE A 23 -0.16 1.86 -6.87
N VAL A 24 0.81 1.64 -7.76
CA VAL A 24 2.23 1.81 -7.47
C VAL A 24 2.57 3.24 -7.05
N LYS A 25 1.98 4.25 -7.72
CA LYS A 25 2.15 5.66 -7.34
C LYS A 25 1.63 5.96 -5.95
N LYS A 26 0.39 5.54 -5.65
CA LYS A 26 -0.21 5.79 -4.34
C LYS A 26 0.62 5.15 -3.24
N ILE A 27 0.93 3.86 -3.36
CA ILE A 27 1.70 3.12 -2.34
C ILE A 27 3.03 3.79 -2.04
N LEU A 28 3.83 4.06 -3.08
CA LEU A 28 5.16 4.62 -2.87
C LEU A 28 5.11 6.06 -2.36
N PHE A 29 4.18 6.89 -2.83
CA PHE A 29 4.03 8.24 -2.28
C PHE A 29 3.52 8.25 -0.85
N SER A 30 2.54 7.41 -0.52
CA SER A 30 2.05 7.31 0.86
C SER A 30 3.18 6.94 1.80
N VAL A 31 3.93 5.86 1.53
CA VAL A 31 5.01 5.41 2.43
C VAL A 31 6.16 6.40 2.51
N LEU A 32 6.60 6.96 1.37
CA LEU A 32 7.69 7.94 1.37
C LEU A 32 7.31 9.25 2.09
N SER A 33 6.03 9.62 2.13
CA SER A 33 5.57 10.83 2.82
C SER A 33 5.72 10.74 4.35
N PHE A 34 5.73 9.53 4.91
CA PHE A 34 5.88 9.29 6.35
C PHE A 34 7.26 8.75 6.74
N THR A 35 8.17 8.60 5.76
CA THR A 35 9.54 8.13 6.01
C THR A 35 10.45 9.32 6.25
N GLN A 36 10.97 9.48 7.47
CA GLN A 36 11.81 10.62 7.85
C GLN A 36 13.27 10.49 7.37
N GLU A 37 13.81 9.27 7.35
CA GLU A 37 15.19 8.99 6.96
C GLU A 37 15.26 7.87 5.91
N ILE A 38 16.12 8.06 4.91
CA ILE A 38 16.32 7.12 3.81
C ILE A 38 17.40 6.11 4.22
N THR A 39 17.01 5.11 5.01
CA THR A 39 17.86 3.96 5.39
C THR A 39 17.21 2.66 4.92
N GLU A 40 17.99 1.57 4.80
CA GLU A 40 17.43 0.29 4.35
C GLU A 40 16.29 -0.21 5.25
N GLU A 41 16.48 -0.07 6.56
CA GLU A 41 15.49 -0.40 7.57
C GLU A 41 14.24 0.49 7.47
N ASN A 42 14.43 1.80 7.30
CA ASN A 42 13.31 2.74 7.21
C ASN A 42 12.57 2.68 5.87
N LEU A 43 13.14 2.07 4.86
CA LEU A 43 12.51 1.84 3.56
C LEU A 43 11.89 0.45 3.40
N THR A 44 12.18 -0.45 4.34
CA THR A 44 11.60 -1.80 4.37
C THR A 44 10.33 -1.83 5.21
N GLY A 45 9.30 -2.55 4.78
CA GLY A 45 8.12 -2.84 5.58
C GLY A 45 6.84 -3.01 4.78
N GLU A 46 5.76 -3.23 5.50
CA GLU A 46 4.45 -3.57 4.95
C GLU A 46 3.50 -2.38 4.97
N THR A 47 2.55 -2.37 4.02
CA THR A 47 1.43 -1.45 4.06
C THR A 47 0.13 -2.05 3.54
N ILE A 48 -0.97 -1.62 4.14
CA ILE A 48 -2.34 -1.90 3.66
C ILE A 48 -2.97 -0.59 3.22
N ILE A 49 -3.34 -0.51 1.94
CA ILE A 49 -3.89 0.70 1.32
C ILE A 49 -5.19 0.38 0.57
N PRO A 50 -6.32 1.02 0.92
CA PRO A 50 -7.57 0.89 0.20
C PRO A 50 -7.61 1.79 -1.04
N PHE A 51 -8.30 1.34 -2.08
CA PHE A 51 -8.58 2.07 -3.31
C PHE A 51 -10.10 2.09 -3.52
N ILE A 52 -10.77 3.08 -2.90
CA ILE A 52 -12.23 3.11 -2.76
C ILE A 52 -12.92 3.15 -4.12
N ALA A 53 -12.46 4.03 -5.01
CA ALA A 53 -13.06 4.20 -6.34
C ALA A 53 -12.99 2.92 -7.18
N GLU A 54 -11.93 2.14 -7.00
CA GLU A 54 -11.69 0.89 -7.71
C GLU A 54 -12.29 -0.33 -7.00
N LYS A 55 -12.86 -0.17 -5.81
CA LYS A 55 -13.32 -1.26 -4.93
C LYS A 55 -12.22 -2.30 -4.68
N LYS A 56 -10.98 -1.84 -4.56
CA LYS A 56 -9.81 -2.66 -4.26
C LYS A 56 -9.20 -2.32 -2.92
N ILE A 57 -8.41 -3.24 -2.41
CA ILE A 57 -7.53 -3.06 -1.26
C ILE A 57 -6.22 -3.78 -1.58
N THR A 58 -5.11 -3.18 -1.20
CA THR A 58 -3.79 -3.73 -1.46
C THR A 58 -3.07 -4.05 -0.19
N PHE A 59 -2.33 -5.15 -0.19
CA PHE A 59 -1.23 -5.40 0.72
C PHE A 59 0.06 -5.22 -0.08
N ALA A 60 0.99 -4.42 0.41
CA ALA A 60 2.26 -4.19 -0.26
C ALA A 60 3.43 -4.37 0.70
N TYR A 61 4.49 -4.98 0.18
CA TYR A 61 5.77 -5.08 0.85
C TYR A 61 6.79 -4.24 0.11
N LEU A 62 7.37 -3.31 0.84
CA LEU A 62 8.33 -2.34 0.40
C LEU A 62 9.72 -2.77 0.85
N PHE A 63 10.69 -2.64 -0.04
CA PHE A 63 12.08 -2.91 0.26
C PHE A 63 12.98 -2.12 -0.71
N PRO A 64 14.15 -1.66 -0.26
CA PRO A 64 15.11 -0.99 -1.11
C PRO A 64 16.08 -2.00 -1.74
N ILE A 65 16.55 -1.68 -2.94
CA ILE A 65 17.69 -2.36 -3.59
C ILE A 65 18.81 -1.33 -3.76
N LYS A 66 20.05 -1.71 -3.44
CA LYS A 66 21.24 -0.88 -3.70
C LYS A 66 21.36 -0.61 -5.20
N ASP A 67 21.40 0.65 -5.57
CA ASP A 67 21.56 1.10 -6.96
C ASP A 67 22.46 2.33 -6.97
N SER A 68 23.71 2.17 -7.43
CA SER A 68 24.68 3.28 -7.51
C SER A 68 24.25 4.39 -8.48
N LYS A 69 23.29 4.11 -9.38
CA LYS A 69 22.71 5.10 -10.30
C LYS A 69 21.51 5.82 -9.69
N ALA A 70 20.95 5.34 -8.57
CA ALA A 70 19.84 5.97 -7.88
C ALA A 70 20.32 7.09 -6.94
N ARG A 71 19.50 8.11 -6.78
CA ARG A 71 19.75 9.19 -5.81
C ARG A 71 19.70 8.60 -4.38
N GLY A 72 20.76 8.80 -3.60
CA GLY A 72 20.89 8.20 -2.27
C GLY A 72 21.36 6.74 -2.28
N GLY A 73 21.75 6.19 -3.44
CA GLY A 73 22.32 4.85 -3.54
C GLY A 73 21.32 3.70 -3.35
N LEU A 74 20.04 4.00 -3.14
CA LEU A 74 18.96 3.05 -2.93
C LEU A 74 17.82 3.33 -3.89
N ARG A 75 17.23 2.26 -4.42
CA ARG A 75 16.01 2.31 -5.22
C ARG A 75 14.88 1.63 -4.47
N GLN A 76 13.80 2.36 -4.23
CA GLN A 76 12.63 1.83 -3.55
C GLN A 76 11.81 0.92 -4.48
N ILE A 77 11.57 -0.31 -4.05
CA ILE A 77 10.75 -1.31 -4.75
C ILE A 77 9.53 -1.66 -3.88
N ALA A 78 8.47 -2.13 -4.53
CA ALA A 78 7.30 -2.69 -3.86
C ALA A 78 6.77 -3.91 -4.62
N ILE A 79 6.46 -4.98 -3.88
CA ILE A 79 5.60 -6.06 -4.35
C ILE A 79 4.19 -5.77 -3.84
N VAL A 80 3.20 -5.80 -4.72
CA VAL A 80 1.82 -5.41 -4.39
C VAL A 80 0.86 -6.54 -4.72
N LEU A 81 0.16 -7.01 -3.70
CA LEU A 81 -0.98 -7.91 -3.83
C LEU A 81 -2.26 -7.09 -3.85
N VAL A 82 -3.13 -7.34 -4.82
CA VAL A 82 -4.36 -6.57 -5.05
C VAL A 82 -5.57 -7.48 -4.86
N PHE A 83 -6.48 -7.08 -3.98
CA PHE A 83 -7.68 -7.82 -3.62
C PHE A 83 -8.93 -6.96 -3.80
N ASP A 84 -10.11 -7.59 -3.85
CA ASP A 84 -11.38 -6.86 -3.72
C ASP A 84 -11.55 -6.31 -2.30
N SER A 85 -12.11 -5.10 -2.17
CA SER A 85 -12.35 -4.46 -0.86
C SER A 85 -13.23 -5.29 0.08
N LYS A 86 -14.02 -6.23 -0.43
CA LYS A 86 -14.82 -7.16 0.40
C LYS A 86 -13.96 -8.09 1.26
N ASN A 87 -12.71 -8.33 0.86
CA ASN A 87 -11.77 -9.20 1.58
C ASN A 87 -10.95 -8.44 2.63
N ARG A 88 -11.35 -7.20 2.96
CA ARG A 88 -10.60 -6.30 3.84
C ARG A 88 -10.17 -6.98 5.13
N GLU A 89 -11.12 -7.51 5.90
CA GLU A 89 -10.86 -8.16 7.19
C GLU A 89 -9.87 -9.30 7.06
N ALA A 90 -10.09 -10.19 6.09
CA ALA A 90 -9.19 -11.31 5.86
C ALA A 90 -7.77 -10.87 5.51
N ILE A 91 -7.57 -9.74 4.83
CA ILE A 91 -6.24 -9.20 4.53
C ILE A 91 -5.56 -8.68 5.80
N TYR A 92 -6.29 -7.96 6.66
CA TYR A 92 -5.78 -7.53 7.96
C TYR A 92 -5.38 -8.75 8.81
N GLU A 93 -6.19 -9.81 8.81
CA GLU A 93 -5.93 -11.02 9.61
C GLU A 93 -4.77 -11.87 9.10
N ASN A 94 -4.57 -11.89 7.79
CA ASN A 94 -3.52 -12.69 7.16
C ASN A 94 -2.27 -11.88 6.82
N ALA A 95 -2.17 -10.61 7.24
CA ALA A 95 -1.04 -9.76 6.93
C ALA A 95 0.33 -10.39 7.27
N PRO A 96 0.54 -11.04 8.43
CA PRO A 96 1.82 -11.71 8.72
C PRO A 96 2.14 -12.83 7.72
N TYR A 97 1.14 -13.61 7.32
CA TYR A 97 1.31 -14.67 6.33
C TYR A 97 1.62 -14.09 4.94
N LEU A 98 0.92 -13.03 4.54
CA LEU A 98 1.18 -12.31 3.30
C LEU A 98 2.61 -11.75 3.26
N THR A 99 3.12 -11.23 4.39
CA THR A 99 4.51 -10.77 4.53
C THR A 99 5.50 -11.88 4.19
N GLU A 100 5.36 -13.06 4.80
CA GLU A 100 6.31 -14.15 4.59
C GLU A 100 6.36 -14.58 3.12
N ILE A 101 5.18 -14.67 2.46
CA ILE A 101 5.11 -14.95 1.02
C ILE A 101 5.90 -13.90 0.24
N VAL A 102 5.54 -12.62 0.36
CA VAL A 102 6.12 -11.58 -0.52
C VAL A 102 7.59 -11.29 -0.20
N LYS A 103 8.02 -11.52 1.04
CA LYS A 103 9.42 -11.37 1.47
C LYS A 103 10.32 -12.43 0.83
N GLU A 104 9.82 -13.67 0.67
CA GLU A 104 10.54 -14.70 -0.09
C GLU A 104 10.81 -14.21 -1.53
N PHE A 105 9.81 -13.64 -2.20
CA PHE A 105 9.97 -13.08 -3.54
C PHE A 105 10.90 -11.86 -3.58
N ALA A 106 10.79 -10.97 -2.59
CA ALA A 106 11.60 -9.77 -2.52
C ALA A 106 13.11 -10.10 -2.49
N ASN A 107 13.48 -11.14 -1.73
CA ASN A 107 14.88 -11.58 -1.61
C ASN A 107 15.46 -12.14 -2.92
N GLU A 108 14.62 -12.50 -3.89
CA GLU A 108 15.05 -13.01 -5.20
C GLU A 108 15.06 -11.96 -6.31
N ILE A 109 14.53 -10.77 -6.05
CA ILE A 109 14.53 -9.67 -7.04
C ILE A 109 15.89 -8.99 -7.02
N GLU A 110 16.55 -8.95 -8.18
CA GLU A 110 17.84 -8.32 -8.35
C GLU A 110 17.74 -6.97 -9.06
N LEU A 111 18.76 -6.13 -8.92
CA LEU A 111 18.83 -4.83 -9.60
C LEU A 111 18.68 -4.94 -11.12
N LYS A 112 19.19 -6.03 -11.72
CA LYS A 112 19.07 -6.28 -13.17
C LYS A 112 17.62 -6.41 -13.62
N ASP A 113 16.77 -7.07 -12.83
CA ASP A 113 15.33 -7.23 -13.16
C ASP A 113 14.64 -5.86 -13.21
N ILE A 114 15.10 -4.93 -12.37
CA ILE A 114 14.59 -3.57 -12.30
C ILE A 114 15.07 -2.71 -13.48
N HIS A 115 16.35 -2.77 -13.81
CA HIS A 115 16.94 -2.01 -14.92
C HIS A 115 16.40 -2.47 -16.28
N ASP A 116 16.26 -3.78 -16.47
CA ASP A 116 15.74 -4.38 -17.71
C ASP A 116 14.21 -4.29 -17.81
N LYS A 117 13.54 -3.87 -16.73
CA LYS A 117 12.08 -3.82 -16.59
C LYS A 117 11.42 -5.15 -16.94
N LYS A 118 12.07 -6.24 -16.53
CA LYS A 118 11.63 -7.59 -16.83
C LYS A 118 12.06 -8.51 -15.70
N LEU A 119 11.11 -9.27 -15.18
CA LEU A 119 11.41 -10.31 -14.19
C LEU A 119 12.06 -11.52 -14.85
N SER A 120 13.02 -12.12 -14.16
CA SER A 120 13.59 -13.41 -14.57
C SER A 120 12.53 -14.51 -14.74
N ASN A 121 12.77 -15.45 -15.66
CA ASN A 121 11.85 -16.58 -15.88
C ASN A 121 11.64 -17.43 -14.61
N LYS A 122 12.66 -17.50 -13.73
CA LYS A 122 12.58 -18.17 -12.43
C LYS A 122 11.57 -17.50 -11.50
N LEU A 123 11.57 -16.16 -11.45
CA LEU A 123 10.59 -15.41 -10.66
C LEU A 123 9.18 -15.55 -11.25
N LEU A 124 9.06 -15.50 -12.58
CA LEU A 124 7.78 -15.66 -13.25
C LEU A 124 7.16 -17.03 -12.99
N SER A 125 7.92 -18.12 -13.06
CA SER A 125 7.38 -19.47 -12.79
C SER A 125 6.92 -19.64 -11.34
N LYS A 126 7.63 -19.07 -10.37
CA LYS A 126 7.17 -19.04 -8.97
C LYS A 126 5.88 -18.24 -8.81
N LEU A 127 5.76 -17.08 -9.45
CA LEU A 127 4.55 -16.26 -9.43
C LEU A 127 3.35 -16.98 -10.05
N GLU A 128 3.59 -17.85 -11.04
CA GLU A 128 2.54 -18.68 -11.64
C GLU A 128 2.12 -19.87 -10.77
N GLY A 129 3.04 -20.37 -9.95
CA GLY A 129 2.79 -21.42 -8.96
C GLY A 129 2.12 -20.95 -7.67
N LEU A 130 2.02 -19.63 -7.45
CA LEU A 130 1.31 -19.11 -6.29
C LEU A 130 -0.16 -19.54 -6.33
N PRO A 131 -0.71 -20.04 -5.21
CA PRO A 131 -2.11 -20.44 -5.16
C PRO A 131 -2.98 -19.23 -5.50
N ARG A 132 -3.71 -19.33 -6.62
CA ARG A 132 -4.63 -18.28 -7.10
C ARG A 132 -5.72 -17.99 -6.08
N ASN A 133 -6.03 -19.01 -5.29
CA ASN A 133 -6.81 -18.93 -4.08
C ASN A 133 -5.81 -19.09 -2.94
N ILE A 134 -5.17 -17.99 -2.52
CA ILE A 134 -4.83 -17.91 -1.10
C ILE A 134 -6.19 -18.10 -0.44
N SER A 135 -6.42 -19.28 0.14
CA SER A 135 -7.61 -19.51 0.96
C SER A 135 -7.43 -18.58 2.13
N LEU A 136 -7.93 -17.36 1.94
CA LEU A 136 -8.39 -16.46 2.98
C LEU A 136 -9.64 -17.09 3.59
N ASP A 137 -9.62 -18.42 3.81
CA ASP A 137 -10.56 -19.10 4.66
C ASP A 137 -10.42 -18.33 5.95
N ALA A 138 -11.48 -17.60 6.28
CA ALA A 138 -11.56 -16.82 7.48
C ALA A 138 -11.22 -17.77 8.62
N SER A 139 -9.96 -17.72 9.07
CA SER A 139 -9.66 -18.17 10.41
C SER A 139 -10.67 -17.44 11.27
N PRO A 140 -11.37 -18.14 12.18
CA PRO A 140 -12.46 -17.54 12.93
C PRO A 140 -12.00 -16.18 13.42
N ILE A 141 -12.74 -15.13 13.03
CA ILE A 141 -12.37 -13.73 13.23
C ILE A 141 -11.80 -13.65 14.63
N SER A 142 -10.49 -13.41 14.73
CA SER A 142 -9.88 -13.38 16.06
C SER A 142 -10.53 -12.20 16.75
N LYS A 143 -11.27 -12.46 17.84
CA LYS A 143 -11.94 -11.45 18.67
C LYS A 143 -10.96 -10.42 19.27
N ASP A 144 -9.66 -10.59 19.04
CA ASP A 144 -8.61 -9.66 19.39
C ASP A 144 -8.63 -8.45 18.44
N GLN A 145 -9.58 -7.56 18.69
CA GLN A 145 -9.61 -6.20 18.16
C GLN A 145 -9.05 -5.25 19.23
N SER A 146 -8.27 -4.27 18.80
CA SER A 146 -7.91 -3.15 19.65
C SER A 146 -8.88 -2.00 19.38
N GLY A 147 -9.46 -1.46 20.44
CA GLY A 147 -10.17 -0.19 20.37
C GLY A 147 -9.21 0.95 20.06
N LEU A 148 -9.45 1.63 18.95
CA LEU A 148 -8.74 2.84 18.56
C LEU A 148 -9.68 4.03 18.76
N VAL A 149 -9.30 4.97 19.62
CA VAL A 149 -10.04 6.23 19.79
C VAL A 149 -9.72 7.15 18.62
N VAL A 150 -10.72 7.42 17.78
CA VAL A 150 -10.58 8.28 16.60
C VAL A 150 -11.42 9.53 16.77
N THR A 151 -10.81 10.69 16.53
CA THR A 151 -11.49 11.99 16.54
C THR A 151 -11.69 12.47 15.10
N CYS A 152 -12.93 12.78 14.74
CA CYS A 152 -13.25 13.32 13.43
C CYS A 152 -12.56 14.67 13.21
N PRO A 153 -11.77 14.87 12.14
CA PRO A 153 -11.04 16.11 11.90
C PRO A 153 -11.93 17.29 11.49
N PHE A 154 -13.21 17.05 11.16
CA PHE A 154 -14.13 18.08 10.67
C PHE A 154 -15.11 18.62 11.72
N CYS A 155 -15.52 17.78 12.67
CA CYS A 155 -16.49 18.15 13.70
C CYS A 155 -16.07 17.77 15.11
N SER A 156 -14.86 17.23 15.28
CA SER A 156 -14.27 16.87 16.58
C SER A 156 -15.03 15.82 17.38
N VAL A 157 -16.02 15.14 16.79
CA VAL A 157 -16.70 13.99 17.41
C VAL A 157 -15.69 12.85 17.55
N THR A 158 -15.59 12.29 18.74
CA THR A 158 -14.69 11.17 19.06
C THR A 158 -15.49 9.89 19.23
N LYS A 159 -14.98 8.78 18.70
CA LYS A 159 -15.54 7.45 18.92
C LYS A 159 -14.44 6.40 18.90
N GLU A 160 -14.63 5.34 19.66
CA GLU A 160 -13.79 4.14 19.59
C GLU A 160 -14.22 3.27 18.41
N ILE A 161 -13.25 2.89 17.57
CA ILE A 161 -13.44 1.98 16.44
C ILE A 161 -12.59 0.72 16.63
N GLU A 162 -13.02 -0.38 16.03
CA GLU A 162 -12.33 -1.66 16.13
C GLU A 162 -11.33 -1.84 14.98
N ILE A 163 -10.07 -2.13 15.32
CA ILE A 163 -9.04 -2.50 14.36
C ILE A 163 -8.45 -3.87 14.76
N PRO A 164 -8.27 -4.82 13.82
CA PRO A 164 -7.67 -6.11 14.14
C PRO A 164 -6.27 -5.97 14.74
N VAL A 165 -5.99 -6.62 15.88
CA VAL A 165 -4.65 -6.52 16.53
C VAL A 165 -3.54 -7.08 15.65
N LYS A 166 -3.87 -8.02 14.75
CA LYS A 166 -2.92 -8.70 13.85
C LYS A 166 -2.20 -7.77 12.88
N VAL A 167 -2.66 -6.52 12.71
CA VAL A 167 -1.95 -5.53 11.90
C VAL A 167 -0.98 -4.67 12.68
N LYS A 168 -0.89 -4.86 13.99
CA LYS A 168 0.23 -4.35 14.78
C LYS A 168 1.54 -4.92 14.22
N GLY A 169 2.50 -4.04 13.96
CA GLY A 169 3.75 -4.37 13.28
C GLY A 169 3.78 -3.97 11.79
N ILE A 170 2.62 -3.83 11.13
CA ILE A 170 2.57 -3.28 9.76
C ILE A 170 3.02 -1.82 9.81
N LYS A 171 4.02 -1.48 9.01
CA LYS A 171 4.66 -0.17 9.05
C LYS A 171 3.69 0.99 8.85
N PHE A 172 2.77 0.85 7.89
CA PHE A 172 1.85 1.93 7.53
C PHE A 172 0.48 1.39 7.12
N ILE A 173 -0.59 1.88 7.75
CA ILE A 173 -1.97 1.45 7.46
C ILE A 173 -2.80 2.67 7.10
N GLU A 174 -3.48 2.61 5.95
CA GLU A 174 -4.56 3.50 5.59
C GLU A 174 -5.89 2.84 5.95
N HIS A 175 -6.65 3.45 6.85
CA HIS A 175 -7.97 2.97 7.24
C HIS A 175 -9.05 4.00 6.91
N ASN A 176 -10.06 3.60 6.14
CA ASN A 176 -11.14 4.49 5.74
C ASN A 176 -12.28 4.43 6.74
N ILE A 177 -12.62 5.59 7.30
CA ILE A 177 -13.80 5.83 8.13
C ILE A 177 -14.96 6.24 7.19
N PRO A 178 -15.96 5.38 6.98
CA PRO A 178 -17.16 5.71 6.23
C PRO A 178 -18.07 6.64 7.06
N LYS A 179 -19.05 7.22 6.36
CA LYS A 179 -20.11 7.99 7.03
C LYS A 179 -20.84 7.11 8.04
N ASN A 180 -21.27 7.73 9.13
CA ASN A 180 -22.04 7.15 10.22
C ASN A 180 -21.30 6.11 11.07
N GLU A 181 -20.04 5.82 10.77
CA GLU A 181 -19.21 5.03 11.67
C GLU A 181 -18.87 5.87 12.91
N ILE A 182 -18.46 7.13 12.73
CA ILE A 182 -18.20 8.09 13.82
C ILE A 182 -19.21 9.25 13.77
N CYS A 183 -19.39 9.85 12.60
CA CYS A 183 -20.32 10.96 12.35
C CYS A 183 -20.68 11.02 10.85
N GLU A 184 -21.38 12.07 10.40
CA GLU A 184 -21.78 12.27 9.00
C GLU A 184 -20.62 12.45 7.99
N HIS A 185 -19.40 12.65 8.49
CA HIS A 185 -18.20 12.82 7.66
C HIS A 185 -17.53 11.48 7.35
N SER A 186 -16.89 11.40 6.17
CA SER A 186 -16.02 10.29 5.78
C SER A 186 -14.58 10.80 5.62
N PHE A 187 -13.60 10.08 6.16
CA PHE A 187 -12.19 10.42 6.08
C PHE A 187 -11.32 9.16 6.16
N THR A 188 -10.07 9.28 5.74
CA THR A 188 -9.04 8.26 5.93
C THR A 188 -8.21 8.63 7.14
N VAL A 189 -7.93 7.67 8.02
CA VAL A 189 -6.97 7.78 9.11
C VAL A 189 -5.71 6.99 8.75
N TYR A 190 -4.55 7.57 9.04
CA TYR A 190 -3.25 6.96 8.83
C TYR A 190 -2.69 6.46 10.16
N LEU A 191 -2.22 5.22 10.19
CA LEU A 191 -1.72 4.57 11.40
C LEU A 191 -0.30 4.05 11.22
N ASP A 192 0.49 4.11 12.28
CA ASP A 192 1.80 3.47 12.36
C ASP A 192 1.71 2.00 12.83
N SER A 193 2.86 1.33 12.96
CA SER A 193 2.96 -0.06 13.41
C SER A 193 2.52 -0.32 14.85
N LYS A 194 2.36 0.73 15.66
CA LYS A 194 1.83 0.67 17.03
C LYS A 194 0.35 1.09 17.09
N LEU A 195 -0.27 1.37 15.93
CA LEU A 195 -1.62 1.89 15.77
C LEU A 195 -1.81 3.31 16.31
N ASN A 196 -0.74 4.11 16.38
CA ASN A 196 -0.85 5.53 16.65
C ASN A 196 -1.34 6.27 15.40
N ILE A 197 -2.18 7.28 15.59
CA ILE A 197 -2.67 8.12 14.49
C ILE A 197 -1.55 9.06 14.02
N LEU A 198 -1.16 8.91 12.76
CA LEU A 198 -0.19 9.76 12.07
C LEU A 198 -0.84 11.00 11.43
N GLY A 199 -2.13 10.90 11.09
CA GLY A 199 -2.88 12.00 10.49
C GLY A 199 -4.20 11.56 9.87
N TYR A 200 -4.83 12.49 9.15
CA TYR A 200 -6.12 12.30 8.50
C TYR A 200 -6.11 12.84 7.07
N GLN A 201 -6.95 12.28 6.20
CA GLN A 201 -7.21 12.80 4.85
C GLN A 201 -8.71 12.79 4.53
N ASP A 202 -9.20 13.85 3.88
CA ASP A 202 -10.55 13.86 3.32
C ASP A 202 -10.64 12.90 2.12
N VAL A 203 -11.60 11.96 2.14
CA VAL A 203 -11.84 11.03 1.03
C VAL A 203 -12.12 11.78 -0.29
N LYS A 204 -12.69 12.98 -0.24
CA LYS A 204 -12.96 13.80 -1.43
C LYS A 204 -11.69 14.34 -2.09
N VAL A 205 -10.58 14.44 -1.35
CA VAL A 205 -9.29 14.92 -1.86
C VAL A 205 -8.64 13.86 -2.75
N GLU A 206 -8.79 12.57 -2.44
CA GLU A 206 -8.27 11.45 -3.25
C GLU A 206 -8.77 11.52 -4.73
N LEU A 207 -10.02 11.97 -4.93
CA LEU A 207 -10.64 12.16 -6.25
C LEU A 207 -10.18 13.43 -6.98
N LYS A 208 -9.94 14.53 -6.25
CA LYS A 208 -9.58 15.84 -6.83
C LYS A 208 -8.08 15.97 -7.10
N GLU A 209 -7.23 15.46 -6.24
CA GLU A 209 -5.77 15.55 -6.39
C GLU A 209 -5.26 14.64 -7.49
N THR A 210 -5.83 13.42 -7.63
CA THR A 210 -5.47 12.55 -8.76
C THR A 210 -5.83 13.21 -10.10
N LYS A 211 -7.01 13.85 -10.21
CA LYS A 211 -7.41 14.59 -11.41
C LYS A 211 -6.56 15.84 -11.65
N LYS A 212 -6.37 16.70 -10.63
CA LYS A 212 -5.55 17.91 -10.75
C LYS A 212 -4.08 17.60 -11.03
N PHE A 213 -3.54 16.52 -10.47
CA PHE A 213 -2.18 16.06 -10.75
C PHE A 213 -2.06 15.55 -12.19
N ILE A 214 -3.05 14.80 -12.70
CA ILE A 214 -3.10 14.35 -14.10
C ILE A 214 -3.30 15.54 -15.07
N GLU A 215 -4.13 16.53 -14.72
CA GLU A 215 -4.37 17.74 -15.52
C GLU A 215 -3.15 18.69 -15.53
N LYS A 216 -2.35 18.69 -14.45
CA LYS A 216 -1.07 19.41 -14.37
C LYS A 216 0.09 18.68 -15.07
N LEU A 217 -0.08 17.41 -15.43
CA LEU A 217 0.88 16.63 -16.22
C LEU A 217 0.69 16.82 -17.74
N LYS A 218 0.12 17.95 -18.18
CA LYS A 218 0.21 18.34 -19.59
C LYS A 218 1.69 18.57 -19.93
N SER A 219 2.12 17.92 -21.02
CA SER A 219 3.46 18.07 -21.55
C SER A 219 3.74 19.55 -21.82
N PRO A 220 4.90 20.10 -21.43
CA PRO A 220 5.33 21.42 -21.91
C PRO A 220 5.75 21.39 -23.40
N TYR A 221 5.41 20.32 -24.13
CA TYR A 221 5.71 20.12 -25.55
C TYR A 221 4.45 19.81 -26.40
N ASP A 222 3.29 20.26 -25.94
CA ASP A 222 2.18 20.56 -26.87
C ASP A 222 2.19 22.06 -27.17
#